data_AF-W7WVB8-F1
#
_entry.id   AF-W7WVB8-F1
#
_cell.length_a   1.000
_cell.length_b   1.000
_cell.length_c   1.000
_cell.angle_alpha   90.00
_cell.angle_beta   90.00
_cell.angle_gamma   90.00
#
_symmetry.space_group_name_H-M   'P 1'
#
loop_
_entity.id
_entity.type
_entity.pdbx_description
1 polymer ?
#
loop_
_entity_poly.entity_id
_entity_poly.type
_entity_poly.pdbx_seq_one_letter_code
_entity_poly.pdbx_strand_id
1 'polypeptide(L)'
;MTLEAAALDDCGDGYDIVVNATAASLAGATVPVAARVLRPGALALDMMYGPAAQGFLRWAAAHGAHGRDGLGMLVEQAAESFWFWRGVRPPTPAVLAELRAVIEGADT
;
A
#
# COMPACT_ATOMS: atom_id res chain seq x y z
N MET A 1 0.13 -21.41 -12.55
CA MET A 1 -0.13 -20.41 -11.49
C MET A 1 -1.62 -20.47 -11.21
N THR A 2 -2.00 -20.75 -9.98
CA THR A 2 -3.40 -20.91 -9.57
C THR A 2 -3.81 -19.66 -8.80
N LEU A 3 -5.03 -19.17 -9.03
CA LEU A 3 -5.64 -18.11 -8.23
C LEU A 3 -6.59 -18.77 -7.23
N GLU A 4 -6.49 -18.37 -5.98
CA GLU A 4 -7.34 -18.87 -4.90
C GLU A 4 -8.09 -17.71 -4.25
N ALA A 5 -9.28 -18.00 -3.74
CA ALA A 5 -10.11 -17.06 -3.01
C ALA A 5 -10.59 -17.73 -1.73
N ALA A 6 -10.54 -17.00 -0.62
CA ALA A 6 -10.93 -17.47 0.69
C ALA A 6 -11.64 -16.35 1.46
N ALA A 7 -12.36 -16.74 2.52
CA ALA A 7 -12.89 -15.78 3.48
C ALA A 7 -11.74 -15.18 4.31
N LEU A 8 -11.95 -13.99 4.88
CA LEU A 8 -10.90 -13.25 5.61
C LEU A 8 -10.43 -13.97 6.88
N ASP A 9 -11.28 -14.79 7.47
CA ASP A 9 -10.99 -15.64 8.63
C ASP A 9 -10.21 -16.92 8.30
N ASP A 10 -10.20 -17.32 7.02
CA ASP A 10 -9.56 -18.54 6.50
C ASP A 10 -8.63 -18.25 5.31
N CYS A 11 -8.03 -17.05 5.27
CA CYS A 11 -7.20 -16.61 4.15
C CYS A 11 -5.75 -17.08 4.22
N GLY A 12 -5.44 -18.11 5.01
CA GLY A 12 -4.07 -18.64 5.17
C GLY A 12 -3.15 -17.79 6.03
N ASP A 13 -1.88 -18.21 6.11
CA ASP A 13 -0.88 -17.70 7.05
C ASP A 13 0.48 -17.49 6.35
N GLY A 14 1.30 -16.56 6.88
CA GLY A 14 2.72 -16.48 6.56
C GLY A 14 3.06 -15.95 5.16
N TYR A 15 2.28 -15.03 4.61
CA TYR A 15 2.54 -14.42 3.30
C TYR A 15 3.74 -13.49 3.31
N ASP A 16 4.49 -13.57 2.21
CA ASP A 16 5.65 -12.72 1.92
C ASP A 16 5.24 -11.28 1.61
N ILE A 17 4.10 -11.13 0.95
CA ILE A 17 3.52 -9.86 0.51
C ILE A 17 2.03 -9.88 0.84
N VAL A 18 1.55 -8.87 1.54
CA VAL A 18 0.14 -8.63 1.82
C VAL A 18 -0.24 -7.26 1.25
N VAL A 19 -1.26 -7.23 0.38
CA VAL A 19 -1.75 -6.00 -0.25
C VAL A 19 -3.16 -5.70 0.26
N ASN A 20 -3.34 -4.59 0.94
CA ASN A 20 -4.65 -4.05 1.24
C ASN A 20 -5.14 -3.21 0.04
N ALA A 21 -6.00 -3.83 -0.75
CA ALA A 21 -6.66 -3.21 -1.90
C ALA A 21 -8.09 -2.72 -1.60
N THR A 22 -8.46 -2.65 -0.31
CA THR A 22 -9.83 -2.28 0.10
C THR A 22 -9.92 -0.80 0.49
N ALA A 23 -11.16 -0.29 0.58
CA ALA A 23 -11.44 1.04 1.11
C ALA A 23 -11.46 1.13 2.65
N ALA A 24 -11.13 0.04 3.37
CA ALA A 24 -11.24 -0.02 4.84
C ALA A 24 -10.40 1.06 5.55
N SER A 25 -9.23 1.39 4.98
CA SER A 25 -8.32 2.40 5.52
C SER A 25 -8.90 3.82 5.50
N LEU A 26 -9.81 4.13 4.57
CA LEU A 26 -10.51 5.43 4.54
C LEU A 26 -11.50 5.57 5.72
N ALA A 27 -12.05 4.46 6.21
CA ALA A 27 -12.99 4.46 7.33
C ALA A 27 -12.28 4.39 8.70
N GLY A 28 -10.94 4.34 8.73
CA GLY A 28 -10.18 4.08 9.95
C GLY A 28 -10.49 2.71 10.55
N ALA A 29 -11.01 1.78 9.75
CA ALA A 29 -11.38 0.46 10.20
C ALA A 29 -10.13 -0.37 10.56
N THR A 30 -10.29 -1.30 11.49
CA THR A 30 -9.24 -2.25 11.84
C THR A 30 -8.96 -3.19 10.66
N VAL A 31 -7.72 -3.64 10.53
CA VAL A 31 -7.34 -4.65 9.53
C VAL A 31 -8.16 -5.93 9.76
N PRO A 32 -8.94 -6.40 8.79
CA PRO A 32 -9.98 -7.43 9.02
C PRO A 32 -9.43 -8.86 8.95
N VAL A 33 -8.12 -9.04 9.01
CA VAL A 33 -7.43 -10.34 8.99
C VAL A 33 -6.54 -10.46 10.22
N ALA A 34 -6.33 -11.70 10.67
CA ALA A 34 -5.40 -11.97 11.76
C ALA A 34 -3.95 -11.70 11.32
N ALA A 35 -3.11 -11.21 12.22
CA ALA A 35 -1.71 -10.89 11.90
C ALA A 35 -0.85 -12.10 11.47
N ARG A 36 -1.34 -13.32 11.69
CA ARG A 36 -0.70 -14.55 11.21
C ARG A 36 -0.55 -14.60 9.68
N VAL A 37 -1.31 -13.79 8.93
CA VAL A 37 -1.10 -13.62 7.48
C VAL A 37 0.26 -13.03 7.16
N LEU A 38 0.92 -12.32 8.08
CA LEU A 38 2.24 -11.75 7.87
C LEU A 38 3.30 -12.73 8.34
N ARG A 39 4.26 -13.06 7.46
CA ARG A 39 5.56 -13.57 7.95
C ARG A 39 6.38 -12.42 8.57
N PRO A 40 7.29 -12.69 9.52
CA PRO A 40 8.28 -11.70 9.93
C PRO A 40 9.06 -11.17 8.72
N GLY A 41 9.20 -9.84 8.60
CA GLY A 41 9.84 -9.19 7.46
C GLY A 41 9.01 -9.17 6.17
N ALA A 42 7.72 -9.54 6.21
CA ALA A 42 6.82 -9.42 5.06
C ALA A 42 6.72 -7.96 4.57
N LEU A 43 6.38 -7.78 3.29
CA LEU A 43 5.95 -6.50 2.76
C LEU A 43 4.43 -6.37 2.96
N ALA A 44 4.01 -5.32 3.67
CA ALA A 44 2.60 -4.96 3.79
C ALA A 44 2.37 -3.65 3.03
N LEU A 45 1.58 -3.70 1.95
CA LEU A 45 1.28 -2.55 1.09
C LEU A 45 -0.18 -2.14 1.26
N ASP A 46 -0.43 -0.88 1.62
CA ASP A 46 -1.77 -0.29 1.49
C ASP A 46 -1.88 0.43 0.14
N MET A 47 -2.98 0.26 -0.58
CA MET A 47 -3.25 1.04 -1.80
C MET A 47 -3.65 2.49 -1.48
N MET A 48 -4.08 2.78 -0.25
CA MET A 48 -4.23 4.14 0.26
C MET A 48 -2.86 4.77 0.58
N TYR A 49 -2.83 6.09 0.75
CA TYR A 49 -1.63 6.87 1.04
C TYR A 49 -1.91 7.98 2.04
N GLY A 50 -0.85 8.59 2.58
CA GLY A 50 -0.97 9.66 3.58
C GLY A 50 -1.64 9.17 4.88
N PRO A 51 -2.43 10.02 5.56
CA PRO A 51 -3.07 9.69 6.84
C PRO A 51 -3.92 8.43 6.80
N ALA A 52 -4.64 8.21 5.70
CA ALA A 52 -5.54 7.06 5.55
C ALA A 52 -4.81 5.72 5.66
N ALA A 53 -3.58 5.61 5.14
CA ALA A 53 -2.80 4.37 5.17
C ALA A 53 -2.25 4.04 6.57
N GLN A 54 -2.14 5.03 7.47
CA GLN A 54 -1.37 4.89 8.71
C GLN A 54 -1.91 3.79 9.64
N GLY A 55 -3.22 3.53 9.63
CA GLY A 55 -3.80 2.44 10.41
C GLY A 55 -3.22 1.07 10.02
N PHE A 56 -3.20 0.78 8.72
CA PHE A 56 -2.65 -0.46 8.18
C PHE A 56 -1.13 -0.53 8.35
N LEU A 57 -0.40 0.56 8.11
CA LEU A 57 1.06 0.59 8.24
C LEU A 57 1.50 0.36 9.70
N ARG A 58 0.81 0.96 10.66
CA ARG A 58 1.07 0.72 12.09
C ARG A 58 0.75 -0.72 12.48
N TRP A 59 -0.36 -1.27 11.99
CA TRP A 59 -0.69 -2.68 12.20
C TRP A 59 0.40 -3.60 11.66
N ALA A 60 0.90 -3.36 10.44
CA ALA A 60 1.96 -4.15 9.85
C ALA A 60 3.26 -4.08 10.66
N ALA A 61 3.68 -2.86 11.05
CA ALA A 61 4.89 -2.65 11.85
C ALA A 61 4.80 -3.33 13.23
N ALA A 62 3.63 -3.28 13.88
CA ALA A 62 3.39 -3.93 15.17
C ALA A 62 3.54 -5.46 15.12
N HIS A 63 3.43 -6.06 13.93
CA HIS A 63 3.55 -7.50 13.71
C HIS A 63 4.81 -7.88 12.93
N GLY A 64 5.81 -7.00 12.89
CA GLY A 64 7.13 -7.30 12.33
C GLY A 64 7.23 -7.26 10.80
N ALA A 65 6.25 -6.65 10.12
CA ALA A 65 6.28 -6.44 8.67
C ALA A 65 6.77 -5.02 8.31
N HIS A 66 7.21 -4.86 7.05
CA HIS A 66 7.61 -3.59 6.46
C HIS A 66 6.42 -2.97 5.72
N GLY A 67 5.91 -1.86 6.25
CA GLY A 67 4.81 -1.11 5.64
C GLY A 67 5.24 -0.24 4.45
N ARG A 68 4.43 -0.22 3.39
CA ARG A 68 4.49 0.75 2.27
C ARG A 68 3.08 1.24 1.94
N ASP A 69 2.96 2.48 1.48
CA ASP A 69 1.69 3.06 1.05
C ASP A 69 1.57 3.16 -0.47
N GLY A 70 0.39 3.54 -0.94
CA GLY A 70 0.02 3.52 -2.35
C GLY A 70 0.50 4.73 -3.14
N LEU A 71 1.23 5.69 -2.54
CA LEU A 71 1.62 6.90 -3.26
C LEU A 71 2.57 6.58 -4.42
N GLY A 72 3.49 5.64 -4.22
CA GLY A 72 4.36 5.18 -5.30
C GLY A 72 3.56 4.58 -6.45
N MET A 73 2.54 3.77 -6.14
CA MET A 73 1.65 3.19 -7.14
C MET A 73 0.89 4.28 -7.92
N LEU A 74 0.40 5.34 -7.25
CA LEU A 74 -0.24 6.48 -7.90
C LEU A 74 0.69 7.19 -8.91
N VAL A 75 1.96 7.36 -8.56
CA VAL A 75 2.95 8.00 -9.43
C VAL A 75 3.31 7.11 -10.62
N GLU A 76 3.61 5.84 -10.35
CA GLU A 76 4.07 4.91 -11.39
C GLU A 76 2.98 4.62 -12.43
N GLN A 77 1.71 4.47 -12.02
CA GLN A 77 0.61 4.30 -12.98
C GLN A 77 0.40 5.55 -13.86
N ALA A 78 0.61 6.75 -13.30
CA ALA A 78 0.53 7.99 -14.06
C ALA A 78 1.70 8.10 -15.05
N ALA A 79 2.88 7.62 -14.67
CA ALA A 79 4.06 7.57 -15.53
C ALA A 79 3.88 6.62 -16.72
N GLU A 80 3.26 5.46 -16.50
CA GLU A 80 2.90 4.55 -17.59
C GLU A 80 1.88 5.17 -18.55
N SER A 81 0.85 5.81 -18.03
CA SER A 81 -0.14 6.53 -18.85
C SER A 81 0.49 7.68 -19.64
N PHE A 82 1.38 8.45 -19.00
CA PHE A 82 2.09 9.55 -19.64
C PHE A 82 3.01 9.06 -20.76
N TRP A 83 3.73 7.95 -20.55
CA TRP A 83 4.53 7.34 -21.60
C TRP A 83 3.69 6.84 -22.76
N PHE A 84 2.57 6.19 -22.48
CA PHE A 84 1.65 5.71 -23.52
C PHE A 84 1.16 6.86 -24.41
N TRP A 85 0.80 8.01 -23.83
CA TRP A 85 0.29 9.16 -24.60
C TRP A 85 1.35 10.04 -25.21
N ARG A 86 2.52 10.16 -24.58
CA ARG A 86 3.53 11.18 -24.92
C ARG A 86 4.84 10.62 -25.42
N GLY A 87 5.06 9.30 -25.31
CA GLY A 87 6.31 8.64 -25.65
C GLY A 87 7.48 9.01 -24.73
N VAL A 88 7.22 9.69 -23.62
CA VAL A 88 8.23 10.19 -22.68
C VAL A 88 8.04 9.54 -21.32
N ARG A 89 9.13 9.06 -20.71
CA ARG A 89 9.12 8.55 -19.32
C ARG A 89 9.38 9.72 -18.35
N PRO A 90 8.46 10.07 -17.45
CA PRO A 90 8.69 11.12 -16.48
C PRO A 90 9.65 10.65 -15.37
N PRO A 91 10.37 11.57 -14.69
CA PRO A 91 11.26 11.22 -13.57
C PRO A 91 10.45 10.93 -12.30
N THR A 92 9.93 9.71 -12.15
CA THR A 92 9.05 9.32 -11.05
C THR A 92 9.62 9.51 -9.65
N PRO A 93 10.94 9.34 -9.37
CA PRO A 93 11.48 9.58 -8.03
C PRO A 93 11.33 11.03 -7.56
N ALA A 94 11.50 12.00 -8.46
CA ALA A 94 11.35 13.42 -8.15
C ALA A 94 9.87 13.77 -7.88
N VAL A 95 8.98 13.30 -8.76
CA VAL A 95 7.53 13.50 -8.61
C VAL A 95 7.02 12.88 -7.30
N LEU A 96 7.46 11.68 -6.97
CA LEU A 96 7.09 11.00 -5.73
C LEU A 96 7.56 11.79 -4.50
N ALA A 97 8.79 12.31 -4.52
CA ALA A 97 9.34 13.12 -3.42
C ALA A 97 8.53 14.42 -3.23
N GLU A 98 8.20 15.11 -4.31
CA GLU A 98 7.38 16.34 -4.26
C GLU A 98 5.97 16.07 -3.70
N LEU A 99 5.29 15.03 -4.21
CA LEU A 99 3.95 14.68 -3.73
C LEU A 99 3.97 14.24 -2.26
N ARG A 100 5.02 13.53 -1.83
CA ARG A 100 5.19 13.15 -0.42
C ARG A 100 5.24 14.38 0.47
N ALA A 101 6.04 15.38 0.09
CA ALA A 101 6.15 16.63 0.84
C ALA A 101 4.83 17.40 0.92
N VAL A 102 4.04 17.40 -0.16
CA VAL A 102 2.71 18.05 -0.18
C VAL A 102 1.73 17.35 0.76
N ILE A 103 1.69 16.02 0.75
CA ILE A 103 0.76 15.26 1.60
C ILE A 103 1.12 15.41 3.08
N GLU A 104 2.42 15.35 3.41
CA GLU A 104 2.89 15.51 4.79
C GLU A 104 2.75 16.96 5.29
N GLY A 105 2.86 17.95 4.41
CA GLY A 105 2.65 19.36 4.74
C GLY A 105 1.18 19.80 4.81
N ALA A 106 0.23 18.99 4.31
CA ALA A 106 -1.20 19.29 4.38
C ALA A 106 -1.85 18.92 5.72
N ASP A 107 -1.11 18.22 6.60
CA ASP A 107 -1.54 17.83 7.96
C ASP A 107 -1.12 18.83 9.06
N THR A 108 -0.48 19.96 8.69
CA THR A 108 -0.18 21.12 9.58
C THR A 108 -1.07 22.30 9.29
#